data_AF-A0A091V1V4-F1
#
_entry.id   AF-A0A091V1V4-F1
#
_cell.length_a   1.000
_cell.length_b   1.000
_cell.length_c   1.000
_cell.angle_alpha   90.00
_cell.angle_beta   90.00
_cell.angle_gamma   90.00
#
_symmetry.space_group_name_H-M   'P 1'
#
loop_
_entity.id
_entity.type
_entity.pdbx_description
1 polymer ?
#
loop_
_entity_poly.entity_id
_entity_poly.type
_entity_poly.pdbx_seq_one_letter_code
_entity_poly.pdbx_strand_id
1 'polypeptide(L)'
;RPGEVTLDPDTAHPNLVLSEDRKSVRFVEVRPRDLPDTPRRFTIYPCVLAAQGFTSGRHYWEVEVGDKTHWALGVCKDSVSRKGELTPLPETGYWRVRLWNGDKYAATTTPFTPLTVRVKPKRVGVFVDYEAGKVAFF
;
A
#
# COMPACT_ATOMS: atom_id res chain seq x y z
N ARG A 1 -1.64 -18.12 11.21
CA ARG A 1 -0.30 -17.54 11.50
C ARG A 1 -0.18 -16.29 10.64
N PRO A 2 0.33 -15.16 11.14
CA PRO A 2 0.62 -14.00 10.30
C PRO A 2 1.54 -14.47 9.16
N GLY A 3 1.17 -14.20 7.91
CA GLY A 3 2.05 -14.46 6.78
C GLY A 3 3.17 -13.44 6.80
N GLU A 4 4.40 -13.86 6.51
CA GLU A 4 5.50 -12.91 6.35
C GLU A 4 5.33 -12.17 5.02
N VAL A 5 5.10 -10.85 5.10
CA VAL A 5 4.96 -9.96 3.95
C VAL A 5 6.28 -9.22 3.76
N THR A 6 6.86 -9.32 2.57
CA THR A 6 8.09 -8.61 2.18
C THR A 6 7.83 -7.78 0.93
N LEU A 7 8.49 -6.64 0.80
CA LEU A 7 8.32 -5.71 -0.31
C LEU A 7 9.06 -6.18 -1.57
N ASP A 8 8.44 -6.03 -2.74
CA ASP A 8 9.02 -6.39 -4.04
C ASP A 8 9.76 -5.18 -4.68
N PRO A 9 11.11 -5.21 -4.77
CA PRO A 9 11.91 -4.12 -5.35
C PRO A 9 11.60 -3.83 -6.84
N ASP A 10 11.11 -4.82 -7.59
CA ASP A 10 10.79 -4.65 -9.02
C ASP A 10 9.54 -3.79 -9.21
N THR A 11 8.69 -3.73 -8.18
CA THR A 11 7.47 -2.94 -8.20
C THR A 11 7.67 -1.53 -7.66
N ALA A 12 8.69 -1.34 -6.82
CA ALA A 12 8.88 -0.13 -6.05
C ALA A 12 9.07 1.11 -6.93
N HIS A 13 8.29 2.14 -6.66
CA HIS A 13 8.50 3.45 -7.26
C HIS A 13 9.94 3.95 -7.02
N PRO A 14 10.60 4.63 -7.99
CA PRO A 14 11.99 5.05 -7.83
C PRO A 14 12.29 5.86 -6.57
N ASN A 15 11.35 6.70 -6.12
CA ASN A 15 11.48 7.47 -4.88
C ASN A 15 11.23 6.65 -3.59
N LEU A 16 11.05 5.34 -3.67
CA LEU A 16 10.90 4.45 -2.51
C LEU A 16 12.17 3.61 -2.34
N VAL A 17 12.85 3.81 -1.22
CA VAL A 17 14.03 3.04 -0.82
C VAL A 17 13.60 1.97 0.17
N LEU A 18 13.90 0.71 -0.15
CA LEU A 18 13.61 -0.44 0.69
C LEU A 18 14.79 -0.74 1.63
N SER A 19 14.50 -1.29 2.81
CA SER A 19 15.53 -1.90 3.66
C SER A 19 16.03 -3.21 3.05
N GLU A 20 17.21 -3.66 3.49
CA GLU A 20 17.84 -4.91 3.05
C GLU A 20 16.94 -6.14 3.30
N ASP A 21 16.28 -6.17 4.46
CA ASP A 21 15.34 -7.22 4.83
C ASP A 21 13.98 -7.14 4.11
N ARG A 22 13.77 -6.10 3.29
CA ARG A 22 12.55 -5.83 2.53
C ARG A 22 11.29 -5.67 3.39
N LYS A 23 11.43 -5.32 4.67
CA LYS A 23 10.30 -5.09 5.59
C LYS A 23 9.97 -3.62 5.79
N SER A 24 10.87 -2.72 5.41
CA SER A 24 10.70 -1.27 5.57
C SER A 24 10.82 -0.55 4.24
N VAL A 25 10.11 0.56 4.12
CA VAL A 25 10.20 1.47 2.98
C VAL A 25 10.16 2.91 3.45
N ARG A 26 10.98 3.76 2.83
CA ARG A 26 10.99 5.20 3.04
C ARG A 26 10.93 5.93 1.70
N PHE A 27 10.25 7.06 1.71
CA PHE A 27 10.25 7.99 0.58
C PHE A 27 11.51 8.86 0.62
N VAL A 28 12.06 9.14 -0.56
CA VAL A 28 13.14 10.12 -0.76
C VAL A 28 12.72 11.16 -1.79
N GLU A 29 13.05 12.42 -1.56
CA GLU A 29 12.74 13.51 -2.50
C GLU A 29 13.59 13.39 -3.77
N VAL A 30 14.89 13.10 -3.59
CA VAL A 30 15.81 12.89 -4.71
C VAL A 30 15.77 11.42 -5.11
N ARG A 31 15.30 11.17 -6.33
CA ARG A 31 15.26 9.84 -6.95
C ARG A 31 16.69 9.26 -7.06
N PRO A 32 16.94 8.01 -6.62
CA PRO A 32 18.16 7.29 -6.91
C PRO A 32 18.40 7.15 -8.42
N ARG A 33 19.65 7.28 -8.86
CA ARG A 33 20.03 7.11 -10.26
C ARG A 33 19.93 5.64 -10.67
N ASP A 34 19.82 5.41 -11.98
CA ASP A 34 20.02 4.10 -12.63
C ASP A 34 19.03 2.97 -12.28
N LEU A 35 17.84 3.31 -11.77
CA LEU A 35 16.76 2.32 -11.62
C LEU A 35 16.10 2.04 -12.97
N PRO A 36 16.06 0.77 -13.43
CA PRO A 36 15.45 0.41 -14.70
C PRO A 36 13.95 0.64 -14.66
N ASP A 37 13.40 1.26 -15.71
CA ASP A 37 11.97 1.39 -15.90
C ASP A 37 11.41 0.10 -16.52
N THR A 38 10.85 -0.77 -15.67
CA THR A 38 10.25 -2.03 -16.09
C THR A 38 8.72 -1.92 -16.09
N PRO A 39 7.98 -2.75 -16.85
CA PRO A 39 6.52 -2.76 -16.81
C PRO A 39 5.94 -3.00 -15.41
N ARG A 40 6.67 -3.70 -14.53
CA ARG A 40 6.24 -4.00 -13.14
C ARG A 40 6.38 -2.80 -12.19
N ARG A 41 7.24 -1.83 -12.52
CA ARG A 41 7.57 -0.69 -11.65
C ARG A 41 6.50 0.39 -11.70
N PHE A 42 6.03 0.82 -10.53
CA PHE A 42 5.22 2.04 -10.44
C PHE A 42 6.04 3.28 -10.78
N THR A 43 5.54 4.14 -11.66
CA THR A 43 6.26 5.38 -12.07
C THR A 43 5.52 6.67 -11.76
N ILE A 44 4.24 6.59 -11.38
CA ILE A 44 3.38 7.75 -11.17
C ILE A 44 3.14 8.01 -9.67
N TYR A 45 2.66 6.99 -8.96
CA TYR A 45 2.43 7.09 -7.51
C TYR A 45 3.55 6.38 -6.74
N PRO A 46 3.95 6.89 -5.55
CA PRO A 46 4.96 6.27 -4.70
C PRO A 46 4.40 5.00 -4.03
N CYS A 47 4.26 3.95 -4.83
CA CYS A 47 3.73 2.65 -4.44
C CYS A 47 4.80 1.56 -4.53
N VAL A 48 4.66 0.54 -3.70
CA VAL A 48 5.41 -0.72 -3.74
C VAL A 48 4.44 -1.83 -3.32
N LEU A 49 4.54 -3.01 -3.93
CA LEU A 49 3.73 -4.17 -3.52
C LEU A 49 4.52 -5.12 -2.64
N ALA A 50 3.77 -6.01 -1.98
CA ALA A 50 4.32 -7.24 -1.46
C ALA A 50 4.83 -8.15 -2.60
N ALA A 51 5.85 -8.95 -2.32
CA ALA A 51 6.31 -10.03 -3.19
C ALA A 51 5.30 -11.20 -3.22
N GLN A 52 4.52 -11.34 -2.15
CA GLN A 52 3.48 -12.35 -2.01
C GLN A 52 2.16 -11.84 -2.59
N GLY A 53 1.48 -12.70 -3.35
CA GLY A 53 0.09 -12.52 -3.76
C GLY A 53 -0.82 -13.54 -3.09
N PHE A 54 -2.13 -13.27 -3.07
CA PHE A 54 -3.13 -14.15 -2.48
C PHE A 54 -4.22 -14.46 -3.51
N THR A 55 -4.58 -15.74 -3.65
CA THR A 55 -5.65 -16.21 -4.53
C THR A 55 -6.74 -16.99 -3.80
N SER A 56 -6.58 -17.18 -2.49
CA SER A 56 -7.53 -17.84 -1.59
C SER A 56 -7.14 -17.58 -0.13
N GLY A 57 -8.03 -17.91 0.79
CA GLY A 57 -7.81 -17.93 2.23
C GLY A 57 -7.93 -16.58 2.91
N ARG A 58 -7.56 -16.60 4.20
CA ARG A 58 -7.58 -15.45 5.10
C ARG A 58 -6.16 -15.06 5.47
N HIS A 59 -5.83 -13.79 5.28
CA HIS A 59 -4.49 -13.23 5.47
C HIS A 59 -4.52 -12.02 6.37
N TYR A 60 -3.49 -11.87 7.20
CA TYR A 60 -3.34 -10.74 8.10
C TYR A 60 -1.87 -10.34 8.19
N TRP A 61 -1.62 -9.03 8.15
CA TRP A 61 -0.34 -8.44 8.46
C TRP A 61 -0.53 -7.08 9.14
N GLU A 62 0.51 -6.61 9.80
CA GLU A 62 0.54 -5.30 10.43
C GLU A 62 1.64 -4.46 9.80
N VAL A 63 1.38 -3.15 9.70
CA VAL A 63 2.37 -2.18 9.24
C VAL A 63 2.55 -1.12 10.30
N GLU A 64 3.79 -0.95 10.75
CA GLU A 64 4.15 0.17 11.62
C GLU A 64 4.22 1.46 10.81
N VAL A 65 3.32 2.40 11.13
CA VAL A 65 3.24 3.72 10.47
C VAL A 65 3.84 4.82 11.34
N GLY A 66 4.08 4.55 12.63
CA GLY A 66 4.70 5.48 13.57
C GLY A 66 4.04 6.85 13.58
N ASP A 67 4.86 7.90 13.51
CA ASP A 67 4.41 9.29 13.50
C ASP A 67 4.16 9.89 12.12
N LYS A 68 4.25 9.08 11.06
CA LYS A 68 4.10 9.57 9.68
C LYS A 68 2.80 10.35 9.50
N THR A 69 2.88 11.43 8.73
CA THR A 69 1.75 12.31 8.40
C THR A 69 1.10 11.97 7.07
N HIS A 70 1.73 11.08 6.30
CA HIS A 70 1.31 10.65 4.98
C HIS A 70 1.66 9.17 4.78
N TRP A 71 0.65 8.37 4.44
CA TRP A 71 0.80 6.97 4.02
C TRP A 71 -0.51 6.46 3.41
N ALA A 72 -0.43 5.37 2.66
CA ALA A 72 -1.58 4.59 2.22
C ALA A 72 -1.26 3.10 2.35
N LEU A 73 -2.21 2.31 2.83
CA LEU A 73 -2.06 0.88 3.07
C LEU A 73 -3.30 0.13 2.60
N GLY A 74 -3.12 -1.07 2.04
CA GLY A 74 -4.22 -1.86 1.54
C GLY A 74 -3.77 -2.98 0.62
N VAL A 75 -4.68 -3.39 -0.26
CA VAL A 75 -4.47 -4.42 -1.28
C VAL A 75 -4.85 -3.92 -2.65
N CYS A 76 -4.31 -4.56 -3.68
CA CYS A 76 -4.75 -4.37 -5.05
C CYS A 76 -4.81 -5.70 -5.79
N LYS A 77 -5.53 -5.72 -6.91
CA LYS A 77 -5.39 -6.82 -7.88
C LYS A 77 -3.96 -6.82 -8.43
N ASP A 78 -3.44 -7.99 -8.81
CA ASP A 78 -2.12 -8.04 -9.47
C ASP A 78 -2.13 -7.36 -10.85
N SER A 79 -3.29 -7.38 -11.51
CA SER A 79 -3.52 -6.81 -12.84
C SER A 79 -3.66 -5.28 -12.90
N VAL A 80 -3.49 -4.57 -11.78
CA VAL A 80 -3.58 -3.11 -11.79
C VAL A 80 -2.48 -2.49 -12.67
N SER A 81 -2.83 -1.43 -13.40
CA SER A 81 -1.82 -0.70 -14.17
C SER A 81 -0.77 -0.11 -13.23
N ARG A 82 0.50 -0.34 -13.58
CA ARG A 82 1.67 0.26 -12.92
C ARG A 82 2.05 1.61 -13.53
N LYS A 83 1.43 1.94 -14.68
CA LYS A 83 1.75 3.10 -15.54
C LYS A 83 0.51 3.99 -15.73
N GLY A 84 0.73 5.26 -16.01
CA GLY A 84 -0.34 6.24 -16.27
C GLY A 84 -1.06 6.76 -15.03
N GLU A 85 -1.96 7.72 -15.23
CA GLU A 85 -2.59 8.50 -14.16
C GLU A 85 -3.89 7.87 -13.61
N LEU A 86 -3.91 6.56 -13.40
CA LEU A 86 -5.09 5.93 -12.78
C LEU A 86 -5.12 6.19 -11.28
N THR A 87 -6.13 6.94 -10.84
CA THR A 87 -6.40 7.11 -9.40
C THR A 87 -6.61 5.72 -8.76
N PRO A 88 -5.91 5.39 -7.66
CA PRO A 88 -6.07 4.09 -7.02
C PRO A 88 -7.40 4.03 -6.26
N LEU A 89 -8.39 3.42 -6.90
CA LEU A 89 -9.80 3.29 -6.52
C LEU A 89 -10.23 1.81 -6.59
N PRO A 90 -11.39 1.43 -6.01
CA PRO A 90 -11.88 0.05 -6.07
C PRO A 90 -12.21 -0.37 -7.51
N GLU A 91 -12.71 0.56 -8.35
CA GLU A 91 -13.00 0.31 -9.76
C GLU A 91 -11.74 0.02 -10.57
N THR A 92 -10.60 0.59 -10.16
CA THR A 92 -9.28 0.32 -10.74
C THR A 92 -8.53 -0.79 -10.02
N GLY A 93 -9.19 -1.51 -9.09
CA GLY A 93 -8.67 -2.70 -8.43
C GLY A 93 -7.88 -2.46 -7.15
N TYR A 94 -8.10 -1.34 -6.45
CA TYR A 94 -7.44 -0.98 -5.20
C TYR A 94 -8.41 -0.85 -4.03
N TRP A 95 -8.08 -1.46 -2.89
CA TRP A 95 -8.80 -1.30 -1.62
C TRP A 95 -7.82 -0.89 -0.53
N ARG A 96 -7.89 0.38 -0.12
CA ARG A 96 -6.90 0.98 0.79
C ARG A 96 -7.52 2.03 1.71
N VAL A 97 -6.81 2.27 2.80
CA VAL A 97 -6.97 3.45 3.66
C VAL A 97 -5.76 4.34 3.52
N ARG A 98 -5.94 5.65 3.70
CA ARG A 98 -4.87 6.63 3.62
C ARG A 98 -4.94 7.66 4.74
N LEU A 99 -3.77 8.14 5.13
CA LEU A 99 -3.56 9.34 5.93
C LEU A 99 -2.90 10.41 5.04
N TRP A 100 -3.36 11.66 5.15
CA TRP A 100 -2.68 12.83 4.61
C TRP A 100 -2.87 14.04 5.51
N ASN A 101 -2.03 15.05 5.36
CA ASN A 101 -1.99 16.27 6.19
C ASN A 101 -1.82 16.00 7.71
N GLY A 102 -1.42 14.79 8.10
CA GLY A 102 -1.19 14.43 9.51
C GLY A 102 -2.42 13.97 10.29
N ASP A 103 -3.63 14.34 9.85
CA ASP A 103 -4.88 14.12 10.59
C ASP A 103 -6.08 13.70 9.70
N LYS A 104 -5.96 13.75 8.36
CA LYS A 104 -7.05 13.37 7.45
C LYS A 104 -6.95 11.91 7.08
N TYR A 105 -7.97 11.14 7.43
CA TYR A 105 -8.10 9.73 7.11
C TYR A 105 -9.26 9.48 6.15
N ALA A 106 -9.08 8.56 5.21
CA ALA A 106 -10.17 8.09 4.35
C ALA A 106 -9.94 6.65 3.89
N ALA A 107 -11.04 5.92 3.72
CA ALA A 107 -11.08 4.76 2.84
C ALA A 107 -11.26 5.27 1.40
N THR A 108 -10.48 4.74 0.47
CA THR A 108 -10.53 5.20 -0.93
C THR A 108 -11.63 4.49 -1.70
N THR A 109 -12.87 4.62 -1.23
CA THR A 109 -14.10 4.28 -1.97
C THR A 109 -14.38 5.33 -3.05
N THR A 110 -15.42 5.15 -3.86
CA THR A 110 -15.89 6.15 -4.82
C THR A 110 -17.31 6.60 -4.45
N PRO A 111 -17.52 7.83 -3.91
CA PRO A 111 -16.50 8.82 -3.51
C PRO A 111 -15.71 8.37 -2.27
N PHE A 112 -14.61 9.06 -1.95
CA PHE A 112 -13.80 8.75 -0.78
C PHE A 112 -14.65 8.88 0.49
N THR A 113 -14.56 7.87 1.37
CA THR A 113 -15.26 7.88 2.66
C THR A 113 -14.30 8.40 3.73
N PRO A 114 -14.52 9.60 4.30
CA PRO A 114 -13.72 10.10 5.42
C PRO A 114 -13.85 9.18 6.64
N LEU A 115 -12.74 8.98 7.35
CA LEU A 115 -12.71 8.16 8.56
C LEU A 115 -12.46 9.05 9.77
N THR A 116 -13.28 8.90 10.80
CA THR A 116 -13.06 9.56 12.09
C THR A 116 -12.18 8.68 12.96
N VAL A 117 -10.93 9.07 13.14
CA VAL A 117 -9.95 8.33 13.94
C VAL A 117 -9.67 9.13 15.22
N ARG A 118 -10.12 8.60 16.38
CA ARG A 118 -10.01 9.30 17.67
C ARG A 118 -8.58 9.37 18.20
N VAL A 119 -7.81 8.32 17.96
CA VAL A 119 -6.41 8.18 18.39
C VAL A 119 -5.58 7.82 17.17
N LYS A 120 -4.54 8.62 16.89
CA LYS A 120 -3.66 8.39 15.74
C LYS A 120 -2.99 7.01 15.86
N PRO A 121 -3.25 6.06 14.93
CA PRO A 121 -2.62 4.75 14.98
C PRO A 121 -1.12 4.86 14.69
N LYS A 122 -0.32 4.14 15.46
CA LYS A 122 1.11 3.91 15.20
C LYS A 122 1.34 2.63 14.39
N ARG A 123 0.34 1.76 14.35
CA ARG A 123 0.32 0.50 13.63
C ARG A 123 -1.06 0.30 13.03
N VAL A 124 -1.12 -0.27 11.83
CA VAL A 124 -2.37 -0.57 11.13
C VAL A 124 -2.37 -2.04 10.77
N GLY A 125 -3.41 -2.77 11.18
CA GLY A 125 -3.65 -4.13 10.75
C GLY A 125 -4.41 -4.15 9.42
N VAL A 126 -4.01 -5.04 8.51
CA VAL A 126 -4.73 -5.29 7.26
C VAL A 126 -5.14 -6.76 7.24
N PHE A 127 -6.44 -6.99 7.08
CA PHE A 127 -7.04 -8.31 7.01
C PHE A 127 -7.72 -8.51 5.65
N VAL A 128 -7.50 -9.67 5.05
CA VAL A 128 -8.12 -10.08 3.79
C VAL A 128 -8.82 -11.41 4.03
N ASP A 129 -10.09 -11.49 3.63
CA ASP A 129 -10.85 -12.73 3.51
C ASP A 129 -11.25 -12.87 2.05
N TYR A 130 -10.51 -13.72 1.32
CA TYR A 130 -10.64 -13.81 -0.13
C TYR A 130 -11.98 -14.43 -0.52
N GLU A 131 -12.38 -15.52 0.14
CA GLU A 131 -13.64 -16.21 -0.10
C GLU A 131 -14.86 -15.35 0.25
N ALA A 132 -14.77 -14.54 1.32
CA ALA A 132 -15.85 -13.61 1.67
C ALA A 132 -15.82 -12.30 0.87
N GLY A 133 -14.77 -12.06 0.07
CA GLY A 133 -14.58 -10.81 -0.68
C GLY A 133 -14.41 -9.58 0.22
N LYS A 134 -13.74 -9.73 1.37
CA LYS A 134 -13.62 -8.66 2.37
C LYS A 134 -12.18 -8.23 2.60
N VAL A 135 -12.01 -6.92 2.77
CA VAL A 135 -10.79 -6.29 3.29
C VAL A 135 -11.19 -5.47 4.50
N ALA A 136 -10.48 -5.65 5.61
CA ALA A 136 -10.70 -4.91 6.86
C ALA A 136 -9.41 -4.30 7.38
N PHE A 137 -9.55 -3.18 8.09
CA PHE A 137 -8.45 -2.42 8.66
C PHE A 137 -8.68 -2.23 10.16
N PHE A 138 -7.62 -2.38 10.96
CA PHE A 138 -7.63 -2.32 12.42
C PHE A 138 -6.61 -1.32 12.96
#